data_AF-E8NGP2-F1
#
_entry.id   AF-E8NGP2-F1
#
_cell.length_a   1.000
_cell.length_b   1.000
_cell.length_c   1.000
_cell.angle_alpha   90.00
_cell.angle_beta   90.00
_cell.angle_gamma   90.00
#
_symmetry.space_group_name_H-M   'P 1'
#
loop_
_entity.id
_entity.type
_entity.pdbx_description
1 polymer ?
#
loop_
_entity_poly.entity_id
_entity_poly.type
_entity_poly.pdbx_seq_one_letter_code
_entity_poly.pdbx_strand_id
1 'polypeptide(L)' 'MTTLVDRLVGRGILRRELDADDRRVNHIHLEIDLNVEPWSALRRFEIEVRQAVRAESPEASLVFAEMLRRVTARARATI' A
#
# COMPACT_ATOMS: atom_id res chain seq x y z
N MET A 1 -14.70 0.94 6.06
CA MET A 1 -13.72 1.08 4.95
C MET A 1 -14.29 1.80 3.73
N THR A 2 -15.60 1.76 3.47
CA THR A 2 -16.26 2.33 2.28
C THR A 2 -16.13 3.84 2.12
N THR A 3 -16.25 4.63 3.20
CA THR A 3 -16.29 6.11 3.12
C THR A 3 -15.02 6.77 2.56
N LEU A 4 -13.84 6.14 2.71
CA LEU A 4 -12.62 6.67 2.09
C LEU A 4 -12.61 6.37 0.59
N VAL A 5 -12.90 5.12 0.22
CA VAL A 5 -12.96 4.69 -1.18
C VAL A 5 -14.01 5.50 -1.93
N ASP A 6 -15.20 5.68 -1.38
CA ASP A 6 -16.27 6.46 -2.01
C ASP A 6 -15.85 7.91 -2.24
N ARG A 7 -15.13 8.52 -1.29
CA ARG A 7 -14.59 9.89 -1.46
C ARG A 7 -13.50 9.96 -2.53
N LEU A 8 -12.66 8.94 -2.65
CA LEU A 8 -11.61 8.90 -3.67
C LEU A 8 -12.18 8.63 -5.07
N VAL A 9 -13.23 7.80 -5.16
CA VAL A 9 -14.00 7.60 -6.39
C VAL A 9 -14.70 8.88 -6.80
N GLY A 10 -15.37 9.56 -5.86
CA GLY A 10 -16.03 10.84 -6.13
C GLY A 10 -15.08 11.97 -6.55
N ARG A 11 -13.77 11.82 -6.31
CA ARG A 11 -12.73 12.76 -6.75
C ARG A 11 -12.01 12.33 -8.04
N GLY A 12 -12.44 11.24 -8.68
CA GLY A 12 -11.81 10.71 -9.88
C GLY A 12 -10.41 10.14 -9.66
N ILE A 13 -10.05 9.82 -8.42
CA ILE A 13 -8.73 9.26 -8.08
C ILE A 13 -8.74 7.74 -8.27
N LEU A 14 -9.88 7.12 -7.97
CA LEU A 14 -10.11 5.69 -8.09
C LEU A 14 -11.34 5.42 -8.94
N ARG A 15 -11.36 4.27 -9.63
CA ARG A 15 -12.56 3.70 -10.25
C ARG A 15 -12.88 2.37 -9.58
N ARG A 16 -14.16 2.11 -9.39
CA ARG A 16 -14.66 0.84 -8.86
C ARG A 16 -15.41 0.09 -9.97
N GLU A 17 -15.03 -1.15 -10.18
CA GLU A 17 -15.68 -2.06 -11.10
C GLU A 17 -16.22 -3.27 -10.33
N LEU A 18 -17.42 -3.71 -10.71
CA LEU A 18 -17.96 -4.97 -10.21
C LEU A 18 -17.37 -6.10 -11.04
N ASP A 19 -16.99 -7.17 -10.36
CA ASP A 19 -16.52 -8.36 -11.05
C ASP A 19 -17.66 -9.00 -11.86
N ALA A 20 -17.32 -9.49 -13.05
CA ALA A 20 -18.29 -10.03 -14.00
C ALA A 20 -18.82 -11.40 -13.56
N ASP A 21 -18.02 -12.17 -12.82
CA ASP A 21 -18.31 -13.53 -12.38
C ASP A 21 -18.89 -13.56 -10.95
N ASP A 22 -18.48 -12.63 -10.07
CA ASP A 22 -19.06 -12.44 -8.74
C ASP A 22 -19.33 -10.96 -8.39
N ARG A 23 -20.60 -10.56 -8.46
CA ARG A 23 -21.05 -9.19 -8.14
C ARG A 23 -20.80 -8.72 -6.70
N ARG A 24 -20.36 -9.59 -5.80
CA ARG A 24 -19.94 -9.22 -4.43
C ARG A 24 -18.50 -8.71 -4.40
N VAL A 25 -17.69 -9.06 -5.40
CA VAL A 25 -16.31 -8.63 -5.53
C VAL A 25 -16.25 -7.27 -6.23
N ASN A 26 -15.45 -6.36 -5.67
CA ASN A 26 -15.23 -5.03 -6.22
C ASN A 26 -13.75 -4.86 -6.52
N HIS A 27 -13.43 -4.57 -7.78
CA HIS A 27 -12.08 -4.19 -8.20
C HIS A 27 -11.92 -2.68 -8.07
N ILE A 28 -10.81 -2.27 -7.45
CA ILE A 28 -10.48 -0.86 -7.25
C ILE A 28 -9.26 -0.57 -8.12
N HIS A 29 -9.44 0.33 -9.09
CA HIS A 29 -8.41 0.77 -10.01
C HIS A 29 -8.00 2.20 -9.70
N LEU A 30 -6.72 2.51 -9.88
CA LEU A 30 -6.20 3.88 -9.86
C LEU A 30 -6.47 4.52 -11.23
N GLU A 31 -7.06 5.70 -11.23
CA GLU A 31 -7.32 6.50 -12.45
C GLU A 31 -6.28 7.61 -12.65
N ILE A 32 -5.50 7.91 -11.60
CA ILE A 32 -4.44 8.91 -11.63
C ILE A 32 -3.08 8.28 -11.92
N ASP A 33 -2.23 9.01 -12.63
CA ASP A 33 -0.84 8.62 -12.81
C ASP A 33 0.00 9.06 -11.59
N LEU A 34 0.47 8.08 -10.82
CA LEU A 34 1.36 8.30 -9.67
C LEU A 34 2.77 8.77 -10.06
N ASN A 35 3.08 8.86 -11.35
CA ASN A 35 4.34 9.42 -11.85
C ASN A 35 4.28 10.92 -12.12
N VAL A 36 3.09 11.53 -12.11
CA VAL A 36 2.89 12.93 -12.48
C VAL A 36 2.50 13.75 -11.25
N GLU A 37 2.95 15.00 -11.18
CA GLU A 37 2.54 15.94 -10.14
C GLU A 37 1.03 16.22 -10.20
N PRO A 38 0.33 16.32 -9.05
CA PRO A 38 0.86 16.28 -7.67
C PRO A 38 1.00 14.86 -7.08
N TRP A 39 0.59 13.83 -7.82
CA TRP A 39 0.42 12.47 -7.29
C TRP A 39 1.74 11.73 -7.06
N SER A 40 2.80 12.10 -7.79
CA SER A 40 4.19 11.70 -7.53
C SER A 40 4.61 11.94 -6.08
N ALA A 41 4.10 12.98 -5.42
CA ALA A 41 4.41 13.27 -4.02
C ALA A 41 3.95 12.15 -3.07
N LEU A 42 2.91 11.38 -3.41
CA LEU A 42 2.45 10.25 -2.58
C LEU A 42 3.49 9.13 -2.50
N ARG A 43 4.36 9.00 -3.51
CA ARG A 43 5.45 8.01 -3.51
C ARG A 43 6.71 8.52 -2.83
N ARG A 44 6.79 9.81 -2.52
CA ARG A 44 7.99 10.42 -1.92
C ARG A 44 8.35 9.74 -0.60
N PHE A 45 7.38 9.56 0.29
CA PHE A 45 7.61 8.87 1.57
C PHE A 45 8.11 7.43 1.37
N GLU A 46 7.50 6.66 0.45
CA GLU A 46 7.93 5.30 0.15
C GLU A 46 9.38 5.27 -0.36
N ILE A 47 9.72 6.18 -1.27
CA ILE A 47 11.06 6.31 -1.84
C ILE A 47 12.07 6.65 -0.74
N GLU A 48 11.79 7.65 0.08
CA GLU A 48 12.66 8.10 1.17
C GLU A 48 12.88 6.99 2.21
N VAL A 49 11.82 6.29 2.63
CA VAL A 49 11.96 5.16 3.56
C VAL A 49 12.76 4.02 2.93
N ARG A 50 12.51 3.69 1.65
CA ARG A 50 13.26 2.65 0.95
C ARG A 50 14.73 3.00 0.82
N GLN A 51 15.06 4.27 0.61
CA GLN A 51 16.44 4.76 0.60
C GLN A 51 17.09 4.67 1.98
N ALA A 52 16.38 5.09 3.03
CA ALA A 52 16.88 4.99 4.40
C ALA A 52 17.19 3.53 4.78
N VAL A 53 16.29 2.59 4.47
CA VAL A 53 16.54 1.16 4.70
C VAL A 53 17.74 0.64 3.91
N ARG A 54 17.97 1.12 2.68
CA ARG A 54 19.14 0.73 1.88
C ARG A 54 20.46 1.31 2.37
N ALA A 55 20.41 2.39 3.15
CA ALA A 55 21.59 3.00 3.74
C ALA A 55 22.08 2.25 4.99
N GLU A 56 21.22 1.44 5.61
CA GLU A 56 21.58 0.58 6.73
C GLU A 56 22.47 -0.59 6.28
N SER A 57 23.21 -1.18 7.23
CA SER A 57 24.02 -2.36 6.93
C SER A 57 23.11 -3.52 6.47
N PRO A 58 23.53 -4.32 5.47
CA PRO A 58 22.74 -5.46 5.01
C PRO A 58 22.42 -6.46 6.13
N GLU A 59 23.38 -6.66 7.04
CA GLU A 59 23.22 -7.54 8.20
C GLU A 59 22.15 -7.02 9.17
N ALA A 60 22.22 -5.73 9.56
CA ALA A 60 21.23 -5.14 10.45
C ALA A 60 19.82 -5.17 9.84
N SER A 61 19.72 -4.90 8.54
CA SER A 61 18.47 -4.97 7.79
C SER A 61 17.85 -6.38 7.79
N LEU A 62 18.67 -7.42 7.61
CA LEU A 62 18.22 -8.81 7.65
C LEU A 62 17.74 -9.22 9.05
N VAL A 63 18.49 -8.86 10.10
CA VAL A 63 18.12 -9.12 11.49
C VAL A 63 16.78 -8.46 11.83
N PHE A 64 16.62 -7.19 11.44
CA PHE A 64 15.38 -6.45 11.65
C PHE A 64 14.20 -7.07 10.90
N ALA A 65 14.39 -7.43 9.62
CA ALA A 65 13.35 -8.06 8.81
C ALA A 65 12.88 -9.41 9.41
N GLU A 66 13.82 -10.21 9.92
CA GLU A 66 13.51 -11.47 10.61
C GLU A 66 12.73 -11.22 11.90
N MET A 67 13.13 -10.25 12.72
CA MET A 67 12.39 -9.87 13.91
C MET A 67 10.96 -9.44 13.59
N LEU A 68 10.78 -8.58 12.59
CA LEU A 68 9.46 -8.09 12.17
C LEU A 68 8.56 -9.24 11.69
N ARG A 69 9.10 -10.19 10.91
CA ARG A 69 8.39 -11.40 10.48
C ARG A 69 7.92 -12.23 11.67
N ARG A 70 8.77 -12.48 12.66
CA ARG A 70 8.37 -13.24 13.86
C ARG A 70 7.29 -12.54 14.70
N VAL A 71 7.41 -11.23 14.89
CA VAL A 71 6.41 -10.46 15.68
C VAL A 71 5.06 -10.44 14.97
N THR A 72 5.05 -10.15 13.67
CA THR A 72 3.81 -10.11 12.88
C THR A 72 3.15 -11.48 12.74
N ALA A 73 3.91 -12.56 12.59
CA ALA A 73 3.38 -13.93 12.59
C ALA A 73 2.66 -14.26 13.92
N ARG A 74 3.27 -13.89 15.05
CA ARG A 74 2.65 -14.09 16.38
C ARG A 74 1.37 -13.28 16.57
N ALA A 75 1.39 -12.00 16.15
CA ALA A 75 0.20 -11.16 16.23
C ALA A 75 -0.97 -11.72 15.40
N ARG A 76 -0.69 -12.24 14.19
CA ARG A 76 -1.71 -12.88 13.35
C ARG A 76 -2.25 -14.19 13.93
N ALA A 77 -1.41 -14.96 14.63
CA ALA A 77 -1.86 -16.20 15.27
C ALA A 77 -2.75 -15.96 16.52
N THR A 78 -2.86 -14.71 16.97
CA THR A 78 -3.68 -14.32 18.14
C THR A 78 -5.07 -13.80 17.73
N ILE A 79 -5.30 -13.56 16.44
CA ILE A 79 -6.58 -13.13 15.85
C ILE A 79 -7.25 -14.35 15.22
#